data_AF-A0A0E3B9T7-F1
#
_entry.id   AF-A0A0E3B9T7-F1
#
_cell.length_a   1.000
_cell.length_b   1.000
_cell.length_c   1.000
_cell.angle_alpha   90.00
_cell.angle_beta   90.00
_cell.angle_gamma   90.00
#
_symmetry.space_group_name_H-M   'P 1'
#
loop_
_entity.id
_entity.type
_entity.pdbx_description
1 polymer ?
#
loop_
_entity_poly.entity_id
_entity_poly.type
_entity_poly.pdbx_seq_one_letter_code
_entity_poly.pdbx_strand_id
1 'polypeptide(L)'
;MAVDSRLPNFRALTPAQRWEHVATACNLSAEERNLLTHAGALPVTLADGMIENVVGTFELPMGVAGNFRINGRDVLIPLAVEEPSIIAAASYMAKLAREDGGFETSSTLPLMRAQVQIVGISDPYGARLALFKARDEILAQANSRDKVLISLGGGCKDIEIHVFPDSPRGPMVVMHLIVDVRDAMGANTVNTMAESVSPLVEKITGGSVRLRILSNLADLRLARARVRLTPQTLATKERSGEAIIEGVLDAYTFAAIDPYRAATHNKGIMNC
;
A
#
# COMPACT_ATOMS: atom_id res chain seq x y z
N MET A 1 -10.11 24.88 -1.93
CA MET A 1 -11.28 24.48 -1.11
C MET A 1 -11.24 22.97 -0.94
N ALA A 2 -11.71 22.43 0.19
CA ALA A 2 -11.82 20.98 0.33
C ALA A 2 -12.94 20.46 -0.58
N VAL A 3 -12.67 19.36 -1.30
CA VAL A 3 -13.64 18.72 -2.19
C VAL A 3 -14.77 18.11 -1.34
N ASP A 4 -16.04 18.38 -1.66
CA ASP A 4 -17.16 17.60 -1.10
C ASP A 4 -17.25 16.29 -1.87
N SER A 5 -17.14 15.15 -1.17
CA SER A 5 -17.10 13.85 -1.83
C SER A 5 -18.49 13.31 -2.17
N ARG A 6 -19.58 14.00 -1.78
CA ARG A 6 -20.95 13.60 -2.12
C ARG A 6 -21.22 13.86 -3.60
N LEU A 7 -21.62 12.81 -4.31
CA LEU A 7 -21.95 12.86 -5.73
C LEU A 7 -23.45 12.57 -5.92
N PRO A 8 -24.33 13.58 -5.78
CA PRO A 8 -25.78 13.36 -5.86
C PRO A 8 -26.18 12.90 -7.26
N ASN A 9 -26.97 11.83 -7.32
CA ASN A 9 -27.49 11.26 -8.56
C ASN A 9 -26.43 10.90 -9.63
N PHE A 10 -25.17 10.68 -9.22
CA PHE A 10 -24.05 10.42 -10.14
C PHE A 10 -24.29 9.22 -11.05
N ARG A 11 -25.02 8.20 -10.57
CA ARG A 11 -25.37 7.01 -11.34
C ARG A 11 -26.26 7.32 -12.55
N ALA A 12 -27.07 8.38 -12.51
CA ALA A 12 -27.93 8.77 -13.62
C ALA A 12 -27.23 9.62 -14.69
N LEU A 13 -26.06 10.18 -14.36
CA LEU A 13 -25.29 11.02 -15.29
C LEU A 13 -24.57 10.18 -16.36
N THR A 14 -24.34 10.76 -17.53
CA THR A 14 -23.45 10.18 -18.55
C THR A 14 -21.98 10.24 -18.10
N PRO A 15 -21.07 9.43 -18.66
CA PRO A 15 -19.63 9.52 -18.32
C PRO A 15 -19.04 10.93 -18.48
N ALA A 16 -19.40 11.65 -19.54
CA ALA A 16 -18.93 13.03 -19.76
C ALA A 16 -19.45 14.01 -18.67
N GLN A 17 -20.72 13.89 -18.28
CA GLN A 17 -21.30 14.70 -17.20
C GLN A 17 -20.66 14.39 -15.85
N ARG A 18 -20.36 13.10 -15.58
CA ARG A 18 -19.64 12.66 -14.39
C ARG A 18 -18.23 13.26 -14.34
N TRP A 19 -17.51 13.21 -15.45
CA TRP A 19 -16.16 13.77 -15.54
C TRP A 19 -16.15 15.28 -15.30
N GLU A 20 -17.03 16.03 -15.97
CA GLU A 20 -17.12 17.48 -15.77
C GLU A 20 -17.43 17.85 -14.30
N HIS A 21 -18.31 17.08 -13.66
CA HIS A 21 -18.62 17.26 -12.24
C HIS A 21 -17.39 17.03 -11.35
N VAL A 22 -16.64 15.95 -11.57
CA VAL A 22 -15.41 15.64 -10.82
C VAL A 22 -14.33 16.70 -11.07
N ALA A 23 -14.12 17.08 -12.33
CA ALA A 23 -13.11 18.07 -12.69
C ALA A 23 -13.39 19.44 -12.07
N THR A 24 -14.66 19.85 -12.03
CA THR A 24 -15.07 21.08 -11.36
C THR A 24 -14.94 20.97 -9.85
N ALA A 25 -15.37 19.86 -9.24
CA ALA A 25 -15.24 19.64 -7.80
C ALA A 25 -13.77 19.65 -7.31
N CYS A 26 -12.86 19.09 -8.11
CA CYS A 26 -11.42 19.05 -7.83
C CYS A 26 -10.66 20.30 -8.29
N ASN A 27 -11.32 21.26 -8.94
CA ASN A 27 -10.70 22.45 -9.54
C ASN A 27 -9.52 22.09 -10.48
N LEU A 28 -9.75 21.10 -11.34
CA LEU A 28 -8.76 20.67 -12.33
C LEU A 28 -8.56 21.74 -13.41
N SER A 29 -7.30 21.89 -13.83
CA SER A 29 -6.88 22.73 -14.94
C SER A 29 -7.49 22.26 -16.28
N ALA A 30 -7.43 23.12 -17.29
CA ALA A 30 -7.88 22.76 -18.64
C ALA A 30 -7.08 21.58 -19.22
N GLU A 31 -5.79 21.49 -18.90
CA GLU A 31 -4.94 20.38 -19.34
C GLU A 31 -5.37 19.06 -18.69
N GLU A 32 -5.56 19.04 -17.37
CA GLU A 32 -6.02 17.86 -16.63
C GLU A 32 -7.42 17.42 -17.08
N ARG A 33 -8.33 18.37 -17.32
CA ARG A 33 -9.67 18.10 -17.87
C ARG A 33 -9.60 17.34 -19.19
N ASN A 34 -8.69 17.71 -20.08
CA ASN A 34 -8.56 17.12 -21.40
C ASN A 34 -7.98 15.70 -21.38
N LEU A 35 -7.32 15.27 -20.28
CA LEU A 35 -6.73 13.93 -20.20
C LEU A 35 -7.75 12.80 -20.29
N LEU A 36 -8.99 13.01 -19.81
CA LEU A 36 -10.05 11.99 -19.82
C LEU A 36 -11.20 12.31 -20.79
N THR A 37 -11.08 13.36 -21.62
CA THR A 37 -12.08 13.62 -22.68
C THR A 37 -11.91 12.70 -23.88
N HIS A 38 -10.70 12.18 -24.10
CA HIS A 38 -10.37 11.25 -25.19
C HIS A 38 -9.62 10.05 -24.62
N ALA A 39 -9.68 8.91 -25.31
CA ALA A 39 -8.85 7.75 -24.99
C ALA A 39 -7.35 8.07 -25.18
N GLY A 40 -6.48 7.29 -24.53
CA GLY A 40 -5.03 7.42 -24.72
C GLY A 40 -4.33 8.46 -23.83
N ALA A 41 -4.80 8.65 -22.59
CA ALA A 41 -4.13 9.49 -21.60
C ALA A 41 -2.66 9.10 -21.33
N LEU A 42 -2.30 7.83 -21.58
CA LEU A 42 -0.93 7.31 -21.56
C LEU A 42 -0.39 7.20 -23.01
N PRO A 43 0.56 8.06 -23.43
CA PRO A 43 1.19 7.93 -24.75
C PRO A 43 1.95 6.61 -24.88
N VAL A 44 1.87 5.96 -26.05
CA VAL A 44 2.58 4.70 -26.32
C VAL A 44 4.09 4.84 -26.15
N THR A 45 4.66 6.00 -26.49
CA THR A 45 6.09 6.29 -26.28
C THR A 45 6.49 6.32 -24.81
N LEU A 46 5.59 6.77 -23.93
CA LEU A 46 5.81 6.71 -22.49
C LEU A 46 5.64 5.27 -21.99
N ALA A 47 4.63 4.56 -22.47
CA ALA A 47 4.41 3.15 -22.13
C ALA A 47 5.62 2.27 -22.49
N ASP A 48 6.23 2.48 -23.66
CA ASP A 48 7.46 1.82 -24.12
C ASP A 48 8.67 2.08 -23.20
N GLY A 49 8.69 3.22 -22.51
CA GLY A 49 9.68 3.51 -21.47
C GLY A 49 9.37 2.93 -20.09
N MET A 50 8.18 2.35 -19.87
CA MET A 50 7.75 1.82 -18.57
C MET A 50 8.02 0.32 -18.42
N ILE A 51 7.85 -0.46 -19.49
CA ILE A 51 8.01 -1.93 -19.51
C ILE A 51 8.60 -2.40 -20.85
N GLU A 52 9.04 -3.65 -20.92
CA GLU A 52 9.63 -4.21 -22.14
C GLU A 52 8.58 -4.70 -23.16
N ASN A 53 8.95 -4.71 -24.45
CA ASN A 53 8.18 -5.30 -25.56
C ASN A 53 6.77 -4.72 -25.75
N VAL A 54 6.62 -3.41 -25.59
CA VAL A 54 5.33 -2.73 -25.76
C VAL A 54 4.87 -2.76 -27.22
N VAL A 55 3.63 -3.22 -27.43
CA VAL A 55 2.95 -3.19 -28.74
C VAL A 55 1.67 -2.33 -28.72
N GLY A 56 1.32 -1.78 -27.56
CA GLY A 56 0.12 -0.96 -27.37
C GLY A 56 -0.23 -0.77 -25.88
N THR A 57 -1.41 -0.23 -25.63
CA THR A 57 -1.98 0.01 -24.28
C THR A 57 -3.23 -0.83 -24.06
N PHE A 58 -3.54 -1.13 -22.80
CA PHE A 58 -4.77 -1.82 -22.40
C PHE A 58 -5.60 -0.91 -21.48
N GLU A 59 -6.90 -0.80 -21.75
CA GLU A 59 -7.80 0.08 -20.99
C GLU A 59 -8.66 -0.73 -20.01
N LEU A 60 -8.77 -0.23 -18.77
CA LEU A 60 -9.76 -0.69 -17.79
C LEU A 60 -10.80 0.40 -17.56
N PRO A 61 -12.08 0.05 -17.32
CA PRO A 61 -13.09 1.02 -16.93
C PRO A 61 -12.65 1.79 -15.68
N MET A 62 -12.72 3.12 -15.74
CA MET A 62 -12.39 3.99 -14.62
C MET A 62 -13.65 4.69 -14.11
N GLY A 63 -13.88 4.64 -12.80
CA GLY A 63 -14.94 5.37 -12.13
C GLY A 63 -14.44 6.06 -10.87
N VAL A 64 -15.33 6.79 -10.20
CA VAL A 64 -15.03 7.51 -8.96
C VAL A 64 -16.03 7.07 -7.89
N ALA A 65 -15.52 6.57 -6.77
CA ALA A 65 -16.32 6.31 -5.59
C ALA A 65 -16.45 7.60 -4.77
N GLY A 66 -17.70 7.94 -4.44
CA GLY A 66 -18.04 9.12 -3.66
C GLY A 66 -18.27 8.81 -2.18
N ASN A 67 -18.63 9.84 -1.43
CA ASN A 67 -19.03 9.85 -0.02
C ASN A 67 -17.91 9.56 1.00
N PHE A 68 -16.71 9.17 0.60
CA PHE A 68 -15.63 8.91 1.55
C PHE A 68 -15.29 10.16 2.36
N ARG A 69 -15.24 9.99 3.68
CA ARG A 69 -14.74 10.97 4.64
C ARG A 69 -13.74 10.26 5.53
N ILE A 70 -12.49 10.71 5.53
CA ILE A 70 -11.38 10.10 6.24
C ILE A 70 -10.81 11.15 7.20
N ASN A 71 -10.81 10.85 8.50
CA ASN A 71 -10.38 11.79 9.56
C ASN A 71 -11.03 13.18 9.41
N GLY A 72 -12.33 13.20 9.14
CA GLY A 72 -13.12 14.42 8.98
C GLY A 72 -12.98 15.11 7.61
N ARG A 73 -12.12 14.63 6.70
CA ARG A 73 -11.86 15.22 5.38
C ARG A 73 -12.50 14.39 4.27
N ASP A 74 -13.21 15.06 3.37
CA ASP A 74 -13.84 14.42 2.22
C ASP A 74 -12.80 14.11 1.12
N VAL A 75 -12.91 12.93 0.51
CA VAL A 75 -12.00 12.43 -0.53
C VAL A 75 -12.81 11.74 -1.63
N LEU A 76 -12.51 12.04 -2.89
CA LEU A 76 -13.00 11.28 -4.04
C LEU A 76 -11.97 10.20 -4.37
N ILE A 77 -12.43 8.95 -4.56
CA ILE A 77 -11.54 7.81 -4.79
C ILE A 77 -11.67 7.33 -6.24
N PRO A 78 -10.69 7.58 -7.12
CA PRO A 78 -10.67 6.98 -8.45
C PRO A 78 -10.41 5.47 -8.34
N LEU A 79 -11.12 4.68 -9.14
CA LEU A 79 -11.03 3.21 -9.19
C LEU A 79 -11.00 2.75 -10.64
N ALA A 80 -10.01 1.96 -11.03
CA ALA A 80 -9.93 1.31 -12.34
C ALA A 80 -10.13 -0.20 -12.17
N VAL A 81 -11.27 -0.73 -12.60
CA VAL A 81 -11.68 -2.12 -12.36
C VAL A 81 -12.74 -2.58 -13.37
N GLU A 82 -12.70 -3.86 -13.74
CA GLU A 82 -13.62 -4.47 -14.70
C GLU A 82 -14.88 -5.07 -14.05
N GLU A 83 -14.79 -5.45 -12.78
CA GLU A 83 -15.87 -6.14 -12.08
C GLU A 83 -17.02 -5.16 -11.70
N PRO A 84 -18.28 -5.50 -12.06
CA PRO A 84 -19.42 -4.66 -11.75
C PRO A 84 -19.64 -4.55 -10.24
N SER A 85 -20.45 -3.56 -9.83
CA SER A 85 -20.88 -3.31 -8.44
C SER A 85 -19.83 -2.83 -7.44
N ILE A 86 -18.52 -3.00 -7.67
CA ILE A 86 -17.45 -2.59 -6.73
C ILE A 86 -17.56 -1.11 -6.36
N ILE A 87 -17.53 -0.22 -7.35
CA ILE A 87 -17.61 1.23 -7.14
C ILE A 87 -18.95 1.63 -6.48
N ALA A 88 -20.02 0.91 -6.83
CA ALA A 88 -21.35 1.15 -6.28
C ALA A 88 -21.44 0.74 -4.79
N ALA A 89 -20.85 -0.39 -4.42
CA ALA A 89 -20.76 -0.89 -3.06
C ALA A 89 -19.87 0.02 -2.19
N ALA A 90 -18.67 0.38 -2.69
CA ALA A 90 -17.78 1.33 -2.01
C ALA A 90 -18.47 2.67 -1.73
N SER A 91 -19.13 3.26 -2.73
CA SER A 91 -19.85 4.53 -2.57
C SER A 91 -21.04 4.43 -1.61
N TYR A 92 -21.76 3.29 -1.61
CA TYR A 92 -22.93 3.09 -0.75
C TYR A 92 -22.50 2.89 0.71
N MET A 93 -21.50 2.06 0.96
CA MET A 93 -20.95 1.87 2.32
C MET A 93 -20.32 3.14 2.85
N ALA A 94 -19.60 3.90 2.02
CA ALA A 94 -19.08 5.20 2.40
C ALA A 94 -20.20 6.19 2.76
N LYS A 95 -21.33 6.17 2.03
CA LYS A 95 -22.50 6.99 2.37
C LYS A 95 -23.04 6.67 3.77
N LEU A 96 -23.19 5.39 4.09
CA LEU A 96 -23.63 4.96 5.43
C LEU A 96 -22.61 5.38 6.50
N ALA A 97 -21.32 5.16 6.25
CA ALA A 97 -20.26 5.55 7.18
C ALA A 97 -20.28 7.05 7.52
N ARG A 98 -20.69 7.92 6.58
CA ARG A 98 -20.77 9.37 6.83
C ARG A 98 -21.77 9.76 7.91
N GLU A 99 -22.88 9.03 8.05
CA GLU A 99 -23.91 9.29 9.08
C GLU A 99 -23.29 9.23 10.49
N ASP A 100 -22.25 8.40 10.64
CA ASP A 100 -21.52 8.17 11.88
C ASP A 100 -20.13 8.84 11.91
N GLY A 101 -19.88 9.82 11.02
CA GLY A 101 -18.66 10.64 11.01
C GLY A 101 -17.60 10.23 9.98
N GLY A 102 -17.79 9.13 9.26
CA GLY A 102 -16.87 8.60 8.26
C GLY A 102 -15.91 7.55 8.83
N PHE A 103 -14.74 7.46 8.21
CA PHE A 103 -13.66 6.55 8.59
C PHE A 103 -12.62 7.27 9.45
N GLU A 104 -12.17 6.59 10.50
CA GLU A 104 -11.03 7.04 11.30
C GLU A 104 -9.81 6.18 10.95
N THR A 105 -8.70 6.83 10.61
CA THR A 105 -7.51 6.16 10.08
C THR A 105 -6.23 6.63 10.76
N SER A 106 -5.24 5.74 10.78
CA SER A 106 -3.87 6.02 11.22
C SER A 106 -2.90 5.12 10.47
N SER A 107 -1.61 5.46 10.47
CA SER A 107 -0.57 4.62 9.89
C SER A 107 0.68 4.65 10.76
N THR A 108 1.54 3.64 10.60
CA THR A 108 2.92 3.71 11.09
C THR A 108 3.73 4.69 10.22
N LEU A 109 5.01 4.88 10.57
CA LEU A 109 5.98 5.47 9.66
C LEU A 109 6.11 4.62 8.38
N PRO A 110 6.50 5.20 7.24
CA PRO A 110 6.66 4.49 5.97
C PRO A 110 7.97 3.66 5.96
N LEU A 111 8.07 2.68 6.86
CA LEU A 111 9.26 1.86 7.06
C LEU A 111 9.22 0.60 6.20
N MET A 112 10.17 0.48 5.27
CA MET A 112 10.38 -0.69 4.43
C MET A 112 11.58 -1.50 4.90
N ARG A 113 11.52 -2.82 4.71
CA ARG A 113 12.61 -3.75 5.00
C ARG A 113 13.40 -4.02 3.73
N ALA A 114 14.72 -3.87 3.79
CA ALA A 114 15.65 -4.37 2.77
C ALA A 114 16.45 -5.54 3.35
N GLN A 115 16.33 -6.72 2.77
CA GLN A 115 17.01 -7.93 3.22
C GLN A 115 18.37 -8.08 2.53
N VAL A 116 19.42 -8.28 3.33
CA VAL A 116 20.77 -8.67 2.91
C VAL A 116 21.03 -10.08 3.43
N GLN A 117 20.97 -11.06 2.53
CA GLN A 117 21.19 -12.46 2.85
C GLN A 117 22.68 -12.78 2.84
N ILE A 118 23.19 -13.37 3.91
CA ILE A 118 24.60 -13.70 4.09
C ILE A 118 24.72 -15.21 4.35
N VAL A 119 25.60 -15.87 3.61
CA VAL A 119 25.83 -17.33 3.65
C VAL A 119 27.32 -17.65 3.81
N GLY A 120 27.64 -18.92 4.07
CA GLY A 120 29.03 -19.36 4.21
C GLY A 120 29.67 -18.91 5.53
N ILE A 121 28.86 -18.67 6.56
CA ILE A 121 29.31 -18.27 7.90
C ILE A 121 29.34 -19.50 8.81
N SER A 122 30.46 -19.74 9.49
CA SER A 122 30.60 -20.84 10.47
C SER A 122 29.99 -20.50 11.84
N ASP A 123 30.05 -19.24 12.27
CA ASP A 123 29.43 -18.72 13.50
C ASP A 123 28.38 -17.64 13.20
N PRO A 124 27.13 -18.02 12.84
CA PRO A 124 26.10 -17.06 12.47
C PRO A 124 25.64 -16.17 13.63
N TYR A 125 25.77 -16.64 14.88
CA TYR A 125 25.39 -15.85 16.05
C TYR A 125 26.47 -14.82 16.41
N GLY A 126 27.75 -15.18 16.30
CA GLY A 126 28.86 -14.22 16.37
C GLY A 126 28.77 -13.15 15.29
N ALA A 127 28.48 -13.56 14.04
CA ALA A 127 28.26 -12.63 12.92
C ALA A 127 27.10 -11.65 13.20
N ARG A 128 26.00 -12.13 13.80
CA ARG A 128 24.89 -11.28 14.24
C ARG A 128 25.32 -10.21 15.23
N LEU A 129 26.09 -10.57 16.25
CA LEU A 129 26.60 -9.61 17.24
C LEU A 129 27.59 -8.63 16.61
N ALA A 130 28.43 -9.08 15.68
CA ALA A 130 29.35 -8.22 14.95
C ALA A 130 28.62 -7.16 14.10
N LEU A 131 27.53 -7.55 13.44
CA LEU A 131 26.68 -6.62 12.68
C LEU A 131 26.01 -5.58 13.58
N PHE A 132 25.49 -5.98 14.75
CA PHE A 132 24.96 -5.02 15.73
C PHE A 132 26.03 -4.07 16.27
N LYS A 133 27.26 -4.56 16.50
CA LYS A 133 28.38 -3.71 16.92
C LYS A 133 28.76 -2.68 15.84
N ALA A 134 28.60 -3.02 14.57
CA ALA A 134 28.87 -2.15 13.42
C ALA A 134 27.63 -1.38 12.92
N ARG A 135 26.54 -1.35 13.70
CA ARG A 135 25.25 -0.78 13.29
C ARG A 135 25.38 0.63 12.73
N ASP A 136 26.05 1.53 13.43
CA ASP A 136 26.10 2.94 13.02
C ASP A 136 26.92 3.14 11.73
N GLU A 137 27.95 2.32 11.50
CA GLU A 137 28.71 2.30 10.25
C GLU A 137 27.85 1.82 9.08
N ILE A 138 27.05 0.77 9.29
CA ILE A 138 26.10 0.24 8.30
C ILE A 138 25.03 1.29 7.95
N LEU A 139 24.47 1.97 8.96
CA LEU A 139 23.48 3.02 8.75
C LEU A 139 24.07 4.20 7.99
N ALA A 140 25.29 4.64 8.34
CA ALA A 140 25.99 5.70 7.63
C ALA A 140 26.25 5.33 6.16
N GLN A 141 26.68 4.09 5.90
CA GLN A 141 26.92 3.58 4.55
C GLN A 141 25.62 3.51 3.73
N ALA A 142 24.52 3.03 4.32
CA ALA A 142 23.21 2.99 3.66
C ALA A 142 22.72 4.41 3.31
N ASN A 143 22.88 5.36 4.24
CA ASN A 143 22.41 6.74 4.09
C ASN A 143 23.33 7.62 3.23
N SER A 144 24.49 7.12 2.79
CA SER A 144 25.43 7.88 1.95
C SER A 144 24.97 8.06 0.50
N ARG A 145 24.03 7.22 0.03
CA ARG A 145 23.65 7.14 -1.39
C ARG A 145 22.54 8.11 -1.80
N ASP A 146 21.48 8.20 -1.01
CA ASP A 146 20.27 8.94 -1.39
C ASP A 146 20.15 10.27 -0.64
N LYS A 147 20.90 11.28 -1.09
CA LYS A 147 20.93 12.61 -0.45
C LYS A 147 19.55 13.28 -0.41
N VAL A 148 18.69 13.00 -1.37
CA VAL A 148 17.33 13.57 -1.43
C VAL A 148 16.45 12.94 -0.37
N LEU A 149 16.46 11.61 -0.24
CA LEU A 149 15.69 10.95 0.82
C LEU A 149 16.13 11.41 2.22
N ILE A 150 17.43 11.56 2.44
CA ILE A 150 17.95 12.06 3.73
C ILE A 150 17.52 13.50 3.99
N SER A 151 17.59 14.38 2.99
CA SER A 151 17.18 15.79 3.17
C SER A 151 15.69 15.95 3.45
N LEU A 152 14.86 15.00 2.98
CA LEU A 152 13.42 14.93 3.28
C LEU A 152 13.11 14.25 4.64
N GLY A 153 14.13 13.88 5.41
CA GLY A 153 14.00 13.25 6.73
C GLY A 153 13.83 11.74 6.71
N GLY A 154 13.93 11.11 5.54
CA GLY A 154 13.89 9.65 5.38
C GLY A 154 15.22 8.97 5.72
N GLY A 155 15.45 7.81 5.10
CA GLY A 155 16.69 7.05 5.20
C GLY A 155 16.61 5.84 6.13
N CYS A 156 17.68 5.06 6.17
CA CYS A 156 17.86 3.91 7.05
C CYS A 156 17.89 4.37 8.52
N LYS A 157 16.95 3.86 9.31
CA LYS A 157 16.73 4.22 10.72
C LYS A 157 17.30 3.17 11.67
N ASP A 158 17.29 1.91 11.26
CA ASP A 158 17.73 0.81 12.08
C ASP A 158 18.14 -0.42 11.26
N ILE A 159 18.69 -1.42 11.95
CA ILE A 159 18.89 -2.76 11.41
C ILE A 159 18.29 -3.82 12.33
N GLU A 160 17.77 -4.89 11.75
CA GLU A 160 17.43 -6.12 12.47
C GLU A 160 18.25 -7.28 11.89
N ILE A 161 18.62 -8.25 12.73
CA ILE A 161 19.41 -9.40 12.29
C ILE A 161 18.72 -10.70 12.70
N HIS A 162 18.35 -11.49 11.70
CA HIS A 162 17.72 -12.80 11.85
C HIS A 162 18.72 -13.90 11.50
N VAL A 163 18.75 -14.96 12.31
CA VAL A 163 19.64 -16.10 12.12
C VAL A 163 18.80 -17.34 11.86
N PHE A 164 19.12 -18.03 10.76
CA PHE A 164 18.59 -19.34 10.41
C PHE A 164 19.76 -20.32 10.51
N PRO A 165 20.00 -20.90 11.70
CA PRO A 165 21.24 -21.63 11.98
C PRO A 165 21.31 -22.98 11.25
N ASP A 166 20.16 -23.55 10.90
CA ASP A 166 20.05 -24.83 10.22
C ASP A 166 19.10 -24.69 9.02
N SER A 167 19.62 -25.06 7.85
CA SER A 167 18.86 -25.17 6.61
C SER A 167 19.53 -26.20 5.70
N PRO A 168 18.82 -26.77 4.70
CA PRO A 168 19.42 -27.67 3.72
C PRO A 168 20.58 -27.06 2.90
N ARG A 169 20.82 -25.75 3.01
CA ARG A 169 21.90 -25.01 2.33
C ARG A 169 22.96 -24.46 3.30
N GLY A 170 22.93 -24.90 4.56
CA GLY A 170 23.77 -24.39 5.65
C GLY A 170 23.17 -23.16 6.36
N PRO A 171 23.88 -22.61 7.35
CA PRO A 171 23.41 -21.46 8.12
C PRO A 171 23.29 -20.20 7.27
N MET A 172 22.28 -19.37 7.58
CA MET A 172 22.07 -18.06 6.97
C MET A 172 21.91 -16.98 8.03
N VAL A 173 22.51 -15.82 7.78
CA VAL A 173 22.23 -14.58 8.52
C VAL A 173 21.55 -13.63 7.56
N VAL A 174 20.40 -13.07 7.96
CA VAL A 174 19.64 -12.12 7.14
C VAL A 174 19.55 -10.82 7.92
N MET A 175 20.24 -9.80 7.42
CA MET A 175 20.13 -8.44 7.94
C MET A 175 18.99 -7.72 7.23
N HIS A 176 18.11 -7.09 8.00
CA HIS A 176 17.13 -6.15 7.49
C HIS A 176 17.62 -4.73 7.73
N LEU A 177 17.75 -3.93 6.68
CA LEU A 177 17.76 -2.48 6.80
C LEU A 177 16.32 -2.00 7.00
N ILE A 178 16.08 -1.17 8.01
CA ILE A 178 14.77 -0.57 8.29
C ILE A 178 14.79 0.87 7.79
N VAL A 179 14.13 1.13 6.66
CA VAL A 179 14.28 2.36 5.90
C VAL A 179 12.98 3.15 5.85
N ASP A 180 13.02 4.40 6.29
CA ASP A 180 11.95 5.35 6.05
C ASP A 180 12.04 5.89 4.63
N VAL A 181 11.08 5.53 3.78
CA VAL A 181 11.07 5.84 2.35
C VAL A 181 10.19 7.04 1.98
N ARG A 182 9.70 7.78 2.98
CA ARG A 182 8.83 8.95 2.80
C ARG A 182 7.64 8.60 1.89
N ASP A 183 7.41 9.39 0.85
CA ASP A 183 6.26 9.27 -0.04
C ASP A 183 6.43 8.20 -1.12
N ALA A 184 7.60 7.55 -1.20
CA ALA A 184 7.83 6.47 -2.17
C ALA A 184 7.29 5.13 -1.68
N MET A 185 6.99 4.22 -2.62
CA MET A 185 6.80 2.79 -2.29
C MET A 185 8.10 2.19 -1.73
N GLY A 186 9.25 2.55 -2.30
CA GLY A 186 10.56 2.34 -1.69
C GLY A 186 11.38 1.17 -2.20
N ALA A 187 10.86 0.33 -3.12
CA ALA A 187 11.57 -0.84 -3.63
C ALA A 187 12.98 -0.53 -4.17
N ASN A 188 13.10 0.38 -5.14
CA ASN A 188 14.39 0.75 -5.72
C ASN A 188 15.31 1.39 -4.66
N THR A 189 14.75 2.26 -3.82
CA THR A 189 15.50 2.95 -2.77
C THR A 189 16.16 1.99 -1.79
N VAL A 190 15.41 1.02 -1.28
CA VAL A 190 15.95 0.07 -0.29
C VAL A 190 16.86 -0.98 -0.93
N ASN A 191 16.61 -1.38 -2.18
CA ASN A 191 17.51 -2.27 -2.92
C ASN A 191 18.89 -1.64 -3.13
N THR A 192 18.94 -0.37 -3.56
CA THR A 192 20.21 0.37 -3.70
C THR A 192 20.95 0.50 -2.37
N MET A 193 20.24 0.71 -1.25
CA MET A 193 20.86 0.71 0.08
C MET A 193 21.42 -0.66 0.46
N ALA A 194 20.67 -1.74 0.22
CA ALA A 194 21.09 -3.12 0.47
C ALA A 194 22.36 -3.47 -0.34
N GLU A 195 22.41 -3.09 -1.61
CA GLU A 195 23.60 -3.24 -2.46
C GLU A 195 24.78 -2.44 -1.90
N SER A 196 24.56 -1.18 -1.49
CA SER A 196 25.62 -0.29 -0.99
C SER A 196 26.29 -0.79 0.29
N VAL A 197 25.54 -1.45 1.19
CA VAL A 197 26.10 -1.99 2.46
C VAL A 197 26.75 -3.36 2.29
N SER A 198 26.49 -4.07 1.19
CA SER A 198 26.91 -5.47 1.02
C SER A 198 28.41 -5.70 1.18
N PRO A 199 29.32 -4.90 0.59
CA PRO A 199 30.76 -5.10 0.78
C PRO A 199 31.21 -4.94 2.24
N LEU A 200 30.59 -4.02 2.98
CA LEU A 200 30.85 -3.82 4.41
C LEU A 200 30.36 -5.02 5.23
N VAL A 201 29.17 -5.53 4.92
CA VAL A 201 28.58 -6.70 5.58
C VAL A 201 29.43 -7.95 5.36
N GLU A 202 29.92 -8.20 4.13
CA GLU A 202 30.84 -9.30 3.84
C GLU A 202 32.15 -9.16 4.65
N LYS A 203 32.71 -7.95 4.72
CA LYS A 203 33.91 -7.66 5.53
C LYS A 203 33.70 -7.92 7.02
N ILE A 204 32.56 -7.54 7.59
CA ILE A 204 32.24 -7.72 9.01
C ILE A 204 32.05 -9.20 9.35
N THR A 205 31.36 -9.94 8.48
CA THR A 205 30.90 -11.31 8.77
C THR A 205 31.84 -12.40 8.28
N GLY A 206 32.71 -12.09 7.31
CA GLY A 206 33.49 -13.09 6.57
C GLY A 206 32.66 -14.00 5.66
N GLY A 207 31.34 -13.79 5.58
CA GLY A 207 30.44 -14.54 4.70
C GLY A 207 30.31 -13.92 3.31
N SER A 208 29.51 -14.56 2.46
CA SER A 208 29.16 -14.04 1.12
C SER A 208 27.72 -13.54 1.11
N VAL A 209 27.50 -12.33 0.59
CA VAL A 209 26.16 -11.79 0.36
C VAL A 209 25.57 -12.38 -0.92
N ARG A 210 24.27 -12.70 -0.88
CA ARG A 210 23.50 -13.23 -2.02
C ARG A 210 22.40 -12.25 -2.41
N LEU A 211 21.21 -12.41 -1.84
CA LEU A 211 20.07 -11.53 -2.12
C LEU A 211 20.22 -10.19 -1.40
N ARG A 212 19.86 -9.13 -2.12
CA ARG A 212 19.79 -7.72 -1.69
C ARG A 212 18.47 -7.17 -2.20
N ILE A 213 17.42 -7.38 -1.44
CA ILE A 213 16.06 -7.22 -1.96
C ILE A 213 15.11 -6.77 -0.87
N LEU A 214 14.15 -5.90 -1.22
CA LEU A 214 13.06 -5.57 -0.31
C LEU A 214 12.27 -6.80 0.14
N SER A 215 11.61 -6.70 1.29
CA SER A 215 10.54 -7.62 1.67
C SER A 215 9.17 -7.01 1.36
N ASN A 216 8.32 -7.73 0.63
CA ASN A 216 6.91 -7.35 0.43
C ASN A 216 6.05 -7.56 1.67
N LEU A 217 6.52 -8.34 2.66
CA LEU A 217 5.90 -8.41 3.99
C LEU A 217 6.23 -7.14 4.77
N ALA A 218 5.55 -6.04 4.42
CA ALA A 218 5.78 -4.71 4.95
C ALA A 218 5.07 -4.47 6.30
N ASP A 219 5.33 -5.33 7.28
CA ASP A 219 4.70 -5.31 8.60
C ASP A 219 5.08 -4.10 9.48
N LEU A 220 6.07 -3.31 9.06
CA LEU A 220 6.42 -2.01 9.68
C LEU A 220 5.75 -0.81 9.00
N ARG A 221 5.04 -1.01 7.87
CA ARG A 221 4.33 0.01 7.11
C ARG A 221 2.82 -0.29 7.06
N LEU A 222 2.18 -0.25 8.22
CA LEU A 222 0.78 -0.61 8.38
C LEU A 222 -0.12 0.62 8.30
N ALA A 223 -1.16 0.54 7.47
CA ALA A 223 -2.31 1.43 7.50
C ALA A 223 -3.46 0.77 8.30
N ARG A 224 -4.22 1.58 9.03
CA ARG A 224 -5.35 1.14 9.85
C ARG A 224 -6.56 2.02 9.58
N ALA A 225 -7.73 1.41 9.49
CA ALA A 225 -9.00 2.09 9.37
C ALA A 225 -10.04 1.45 10.31
N ARG A 226 -10.95 2.26 10.83
CA ARG A 226 -12.15 1.80 11.52
C ARG A 226 -13.36 2.61 11.08
N VAL A 227 -14.53 1.99 11.18
CA VAL A 227 -15.84 2.60 10.95
C VAL A 227 -16.79 2.13 12.04
N ARG A 228 -17.71 3.00 12.45
CA ARG A 228 -18.80 2.67 13.36
C ARG A 228 -20.11 2.92 12.62
N LEU A 229 -21.06 1.99 12.72
CA LEU A 229 -22.37 2.11 12.10
C LEU A 229 -23.43 1.80 13.17
N THR A 230 -24.39 2.69 13.37
CA THR A 230 -25.51 2.41 14.28
C THR A 230 -26.52 1.43 13.66
N PRO A 231 -27.33 0.73 14.46
CA PRO A 231 -28.47 -0.02 13.93
C PRO A 231 -29.40 0.88 13.09
N GLN A 232 -29.58 2.14 13.48
CA GLN A 232 -30.40 3.10 12.74
C GLN A 232 -29.84 3.36 11.34
N THR A 233 -28.52 3.49 11.20
CA THR A 233 -27.83 3.65 9.91
C THR A 233 -27.99 2.42 9.01
N LEU A 234 -27.97 1.22 9.60
CA LEU A 234 -28.04 -0.05 8.85
C LEU A 234 -29.46 -0.52 8.53
N ALA A 235 -30.47 -0.01 9.21
CA ALA A 235 -31.85 -0.44 9.04
C ALA A 235 -32.33 -0.26 7.59
N THR A 236 -33.05 -1.26 7.09
CA THR A 236 -33.70 -1.22 5.78
C THR A 236 -35.21 -1.36 5.95
N LYS A 237 -35.96 -1.25 4.84
CA LYS A 237 -37.42 -1.51 4.87
C LYS A 237 -37.78 -2.94 5.25
N GLU A 238 -36.85 -3.89 5.05
CA GLU A 238 -37.09 -5.33 5.17
C GLU A 238 -36.49 -5.94 6.44
N ARG A 239 -35.46 -5.31 7.01
CA ARG A 239 -34.71 -5.83 8.17
C ARG A 239 -34.32 -4.71 9.11
N SER A 240 -34.42 -4.96 10.42
CA SER A 240 -33.86 -4.07 11.44
C SER A 240 -32.34 -4.04 11.36
N GLY A 241 -31.76 -2.93 11.81
CA GLY A 241 -30.30 -2.78 11.84
C GLY A 241 -29.62 -3.79 12.75
N GLU A 242 -30.24 -4.13 13.87
CA GLU A 242 -29.74 -5.14 14.81
C GLU A 242 -29.62 -6.50 14.14
N ALA A 243 -30.64 -6.92 13.38
CA ALA A 243 -30.61 -8.19 12.65
C ALA A 243 -29.52 -8.22 11.57
N ILE A 244 -29.26 -7.06 10.93
CA ILE A 244 -28.17 -6.93 9.95
C ILE A 244 -26.81 -7.02 10.63
N ILE A 245 -26.64 -6.38 11.79
CA ILE A 245 -25.39 -6.43 12.57
C ILE A 245 -25.07 -7.87 12.97
N GLU A 246 -26.01 -8.60 13.54
CA GLU A 246 -25.80 -10.01 13.92
C GLU A 246 -25.40 -10.86 12.70
N GLY A 247 -26.08 -10.69 11.56
CA GLY A 247 -25.70 -11.38 10.33
C GLY A 247 -24.29 -11.03 9.80
N VAL A 248 -23.82 -9.80 10.02
CA VAL A 248 -22.43 -9.39 9.70
C VAL A 248 -21.44 -10.03 10.66
N LEU A 249 -21.77 -10.16 11.94
CA LEU A 249 -20.94 -10.84 12.94
C LEU A 249 -20.82 -12.34 12.65
N ASP A 250 -21.93 -12.99 12.27
CA ASP A 250 -21.94 -14.38 11.82
C ASP A 250 -21.04 -14.57 10.59
N ALA A 251 -21.17 -13.69 9.59
CA ALA A 251 -20.39 -13.75 8.36
C ALA A 251 -18.89 -13.50 8.59
N TYR A 252 -18.55 -12.57 9.50
CA TYR A 252 -17.18 -12.34 9.94
C TYR A 252 -16.60 -13.56 10.66
N THR A 253 -17.35 -14.12 11.62
CA THR A 253 -16.92 -15.28 12.41
C THR A 253 -16.68 -16.48 11.50
N PHE A 254 -17.54 -16.70 10.51
CA PHE A 254 -17.33 -17.72 9.48
C PHE A 254 -16.00 -17.51 8.73
N ALA A 255 -15.68 -16.28 8.31
CA ALA A 255 -14.41 -15.98 7.68
C ALA A 255 -13.19 -16.14 8.61
N ALA A 256 -13.35 -15.91 9.92
CA ALA A 256 -12.27 -16.02 10.89
C ALA A 256 -11.88 -17.47 11.20
N ILE A 257 -12.82 -18.43 11.07
CA ILE A 257 -12.61 -19.83 11.44
C ILE A 257 -12.40 -20.77 10.25
N ASP A 258 -12.82 -20.38 9.04
CA ASP A 258 -12.68 -21.20 7.83
C ASP A 258 -11.79 -20.51 6.77
N PRO A 259 -10.58 -21.04 6.46
CA PRO A 259 -9.70 -20.52 5.43
C PRO A 259 -10.34 -20.40 4.03
N TYR A 260 -11.28 -21.28 3.68
CA TYR A 260 -12.00 -21.19 2.39
C TYR A 260 -12.82 -19.91 2.33
N ARG A 261 -13.54 -19.59 3.41
CA ARG A 261 -14.28 -18.34 3.52
C ARG A 261 -13.35 -17.14 3.69
N ALA A 262 -12.25 -17.27 4.45
CA ALA A 262 -11.26 -16.21 4.63
C ALA A 262 -10.68 -15.72 3.30
N ALA A 263 -10.37 -16.64 2.38
CA ALA A 263 -9.88 -16.29 1.05
C ALA A 263 -10.87 -15.40 0.27
N THR A 264 -12.17 -15.74 0.31
CA THR A 264 -13.20 -14.94 -0.37
C THR A 264 -13.47 -13.61 0.36
N HIS A 265 -13.43 -13.61 1.69
CA HIS A 265 -13.54 -12.38 2.48
C HIS A 265 -12.41 -11.39 2.14
N ASN A 266 -11.17 -11.86 2.13
CA ASN A 266 -10.00 -11.04 1.79
C ASN A 266 -9.99 -10.61 0.32
N LYS A 267 -10.45 -11.46 -0.61
CA LYS A 267 -10.64 -11.06 -2.02
C LYS A 267 -11.58 -9.85 -2.12
N GLY A 268 -12.66 -9.83 -1.34
CA GLY A 268 -13.59 -8.69 -1.31
C GLY A 268 -12.95 -7.39 -0.81
N ILE A 269 -11.96 -7.46 0.09
CA ILE A 269 -11.19 -6.28 0.55
C ILE A 269 -10.28 -5.77 -0.57
N MET A 270 -9.69 -6.68 -1.36
CA MET A 270 -8.76 -6.38 -2.45
C MET A 270 -9.45 -6.15 -3.81
N ASN A 271 -10.79 -6.05 -3.85
CA ASN A 271 -11.54 -5.77 -5.08
C ASN A 271 -11.21 -4.39 -5.68
N CYS A 272 -10.59 -3.50 -4.91
CA CYS A 272 -10.07 -2.22 -5.36
C CYS A 272 -8.64 -1.99 -4.88
#